data_AF-A0A182SMD9-F1
#
_entry.id   AF-A0A182SMD9-F1
#
_cell.length_a   1.000
_cell.length_b   1.000
_cell.length_c   1.000
_cell.angle_alpha   90.00
_cell.angle_beta   90.00
_cell.angle_gamma   90.00
#
_symmetry.space_group_name_H-M   'P 1'
#
loop_
_entity.id
_entity.type
_entity.pdbx_description
1 polymer ?
#
loop_
_entity_poly.entity_id
_entity_poly.type
_entity_poly.pdbx_seq_one_letter_code
_entity_poly.pdbx_strand_id
1 'polypeptide(L)'
;MLKLSGRVGQAATYGAGCWALMDENTSMSAASCTTGNGEYLMKTLFAKELVDDLIGCNCPITSQHMTYKKKLLESPFLSKQKAIHAGSLSIIYNTASGDGDLLWAHTTNSMCIGFMSTKQKKPKVRSGRNW
;
A
#
# COMPACT_ATOMS: atom_id res chain seq x y z
N MET A 1 -19.52 15.36 0.56
CA MET A 1 -19.55 13.88 0.66
C MET A 1 -20.89 13.48 1.26
N LEU A 2 -21.66 12.58 0.63
CA LEU A 2 -23.01 12.17 1.04
C LEU A 2 -23.13 10.63 1.00
N LYS A 3 -22.38 9.93 1.85
CA LYS A 3 -22.47 8.47 1.95
C LYS A 3 -23.76 8.10 2.70
N LEU A 4 -24.43 7.04 2.25
CA LEU A 4 -25.55 6.46 2.99
C LEU A 4 -25.09 5.98 4.37
N SER A 5 -25.95 6.13 5.37
CA SER A 5 -25.70 5.57 6.71
C SER A 5 -25.45 4.06 6.62
N GLY A 6 -24.51 3.56 7.43
CA GLY A 6 -24.08 2.16 7.42
C GLY A 6 -23.11 1.77 6.29
N ARG A 7 -22.74 2.69 5.38
CA ARG A 7 -21.75 2.39 4.34
C ARG A 7 -20.34 2.24 4.92
N VAL A 8 -19.78 1.04 4.80
CA VAL A 8 -18.40 0.72 5.18
C VAL A 8 -17.44 0.89 3.99
N GLY A 9 -16.20 1.33 4.26
CA GLY A 9 -15.13 1.49 3.27
C GLY A 9 -13.95 0.57 3.55
N GLN A 10 -12.93 0.65 2.69
CA GLN A 10 -11.79 -0.27 2.70
C GLN A 10 -11.03 -0.32 4.03
N ALA A 11 -10.99 0.78 4.78
CA ALA A 11 -10.21 0.88 6.02
C ALA A 11 -10.68 -0.11 7.10
N ALA A 12 -11.94 -0.55 7.05
CA ALA A 12 -12.51 -1.55 7.97
C ALA A 12 -12.64 -2.95 7.31
N THR A 13 -12.16 -3.11 6.08
CA THR A 13 -12.30 -4.35 5.31
C THR A 13 -10.99 -5.13 5.29
N TYR A 14 -11.07 -6.39 5.70
CA TYR A 14 -9.95 -7.32 5.72
C TYR A 14 -9.22 -7.37 4.37
N GLY A 15 -7.89 -7.27 4.39
CA GLY A 15 -7.05 -7.31 3.20
C GLY A 15 -7.12 -6.07 2.30
N ALA A 16 -8.06 -5.15 2.50
CA ALA A 16 -8.22 -3.98 1.66
C ALA A 16 -7.56 -2.73 2.25
N GLY A 17 -7.82 -2.44 3.54
CA GLY A 17 -7.34 -1.23 4.21
C GLY A 17 -5.89 -1.31 4.67
N CYS A 18 -5.53 -2.41 5.30
CA CYS A 18 -4.17 -2.70 5.72
C CYS A 18 -3.90 -4.20 5.72
N TRP A 19 -2.62 -4.56 5.70
CA TRP A 19 -2.16 -5.92 5.83
C TRP A 19 -0.76 -5.96 6.44
N ALA A 20 -0.45 -7.03 7.16
CA ALA A 20 0.87 -7.30 7.69
C ALA A 20 1.13 -8.81 7.69
N LEU A 21 2.33 -9.20 7.32
CA LEU A 21 2.77 -10.59 7.25
C LEU A 21 4.23 -10.68 7.67
N MET A 22 4.56 -11.75 8.39
CA MET A 22 5.93 -12.14 8.71
C MET A 22 6.16 -13.54 8.17
N ASP A 23 7.23 -13.71 7.41
CA ASP A 23 7.71 -15.01 6.94
C ASP A 23 8.82 -15.48 7.88
N GLU A 24 8.46 -16.44 8.73
CA GLU A 24 9.35 -17.02 9.73
C GLU A 24 10.56 -17.75 9.11
N ASN A 25 10.44 -18.24 7.87
CA ASN A 25 11.51 -18.96 7.20
C ASN A 25 12.60 -18.02 6.67
N THR A 26 12.21 -16.83 6.22
CA THR A 26 13.12 -15.86 5.59
C THR A 26 13.49 -14.69 6.51
N SER A 27 12.90 -14.60 7.71
CA SER A 27 13.05 -13.46 8.62
C SER A 27 12.58 -12.12 8.01
N MET A 28 11.75 -12.20 6.95
CA MET A 28 11.20 -11.03 6.27
C MET A 28 9.83 -10.70 6.85
N SER A 29 9.58 -9.42 7.07
CA SER A 29 8.28 -8.89 7.47
C SER A 29 7.87 -7.81 6.49
N ALA A 30 6.60 -7.78 6.11
CA ALA A 30 6.07 -6.74 5.25
C ALA A 30 4.70 -6.28 5.75
N ALA A 31 4.43 -4.98 5.63
CA ALA A 31 3.14 -4.41 5.96
C ALA A 31 2.78 -3.29 4.98
N SER A 32 1.49 -3.10 4.76
CA SER A 32 0.99 -2.03 3.89
C SER A 32 -0.33 -1.47 4.41
N CYS A 33 -0.56 -0.19 4.19
CA CYS A 33 -1.86 0.44 4.36
C CYS A 33 -2.24 1.23 3.10
N THR A 34 -3.55 1.36 2.83
CA THR A 34 -4.06 1.95 1.59
C THR A 34 -5.03 3.11 1.85
N THR A 35 -5.06 4.04 0.89
CA THR A 35 -5.95 5.20 0.86
C THR A 35 -6.47 5.44 -0.55
N GLY A 36 -7.58 6.16 -0.70
CA GLY A 36 -8.18 6.48 -2.00
C GLY A 36 -9.63 6.00 -2.12
N ASN A 37 -10.02 5.55 -3.31
CA ASN A 37 -11.38 5.08 -3.53
C ASN A 37 -11.58 3.69 -2.88
N GLY A 38 -12.30 3.69 -1.77
CA GLY A 38 -12.48 2.48 -0.96
C GLY A 38 -13.15 1.33 -1.71
N GLU A 39 -14.05 1.58 -2.65
CA GLU A 39 -14.68 0.49 -3.42
C GLU A 39 -13.67 -0.25 -4.29
N TYR A 40 -12.71 0.47 -4.86
CA TYR A 40 -11.72 -0.12 -5.76
C TYR A 40 -10.73 -0.96 -4.97
N LEU A 41 -10.26 -0.43 -3.84
CA LEU A 41 -9.32 -1.11 -2.94
C LEU A 41 -9.94 -2.36 -2.30
N MET A 42 -11.25 -2.33 -2.00
CA MET A 42 -11.98 -3.51 -1.52
C MET A 42 -12.11 -4.58 -2.60
N LYS A 43 -12.43 -4.21 -3.84
CA LYS A 43 -12.59 -5.16 -4.95
C LYS A 43 -11.33 -5.94 -5.28
N THR A 44 -10.16 -5.35 -5.02
CA THR A 44 -8.86 -5.96 -5.36
C THR A 44 -8.09 -6.44 -4.14
N LEU A 45 -8.65 -6.35 -2.92
CA LEU A 45 -7.95 -6.66 -1.66
C LEU A 45 -6.53 -6.07 -1.62
N PHE A 46 -6.43 -4.79 -2.00
CA PHE A 46 -5.15 -4.25 -2.48
C PHE A 46 -4.02 -4.24 -1.45
N ALA A 47 -4.32 -4.02 -0.17
CA ALA A 47 -3.30 -4.03 0.88
C ALA A 47 -2.65 -5.41 1.02
N LYS A 48 -3.46 -6.48 0.95
CA LYS A 48 -2.97 -7.86 0.98
C LYS A 48 -2.12 -8.16 -0.25
N GLU A 49 -2.62 -7.85 -1.44
CA GLU A 49 -1.90 -8.08 -2.70
C GLU A 49 -0.53 -7.38 -2.74
N LEU A 50 -0.43 -6.17 -2.16
CA LEU A 50 0.84 -5.47 -2.00
C LEU A 50 1.82 -6.23 -1.11
N VAL A 51 1.40 -6.65 0.07
CA VAL A 51 2.29 -7.34 1.02
C VAL A 51 2.72 -8.71 0.48
N ASP A 52 1.81 -9.46 -0.13
CA ASP A 52 2.11 -10.76 -0.72
C ASP A 52 3.17 -10.65 -1.83
N ASP A 53 3.12 -9.61 -2.66
CA ASP A 53 4.14 -9.37 -3.69
C ASP A 53 5.45 -8.79 -3.11
N LEU A 54 5.41 -8.12 -1.96
CA LEU A 54 6.58 -7.48 -1.37
C LEU A 54 7.43 -8.43 -0.52
N ILE A 55 6.81 -9.35 0.23
CA ILE A 55 7.51 -10.13 1.27
C ILE A 55 8.64 -11.02 0.72
N GLY A 56 8.52 -11.48 -0.53
CA GLY A 56 9.52 -12.35 -1.19
C GLY A 56 10.21 -11.73 -2.40
N CYS A 57 10.10 -10.40 -2.60
CA CYS A 57 10.64 -9.77 -3.80
C CYS A 57 12.14 -9.45 -3.69
N ASN A 58 12.83 -9.48 -4.83
CA ASN A 58 14.23 -9.05 -4.93
C ASN A 58 14.37 -7.52 -5.02
N CYS A 59 13.37 -6.83 -5.57
CA CYS A 59 13.39 -5.38 -5.76
C CYS A 59 12.03 -4.78 -5.35
N PRO A 60 11.93 -4.24 -4.11
CA PRO A 60 10.70 -3.69 -3.55
C PRO A 60 10.02 -2.62 -4.41
N ILE A 61 10.81 -1.73 -5.02
CA ILE A 61 10.31 -0.64 -5.86
C ILE A 61 9.63 -1.20 -7.12
N THR A 62 10.30 -2.12 -7.81
CA THR A 62 9.76 -2.77 -9.01
C THR A 62 8.55 -3.62 -8.65
N SER A 63 8.59 -4.36 -7.54
CA SER A 63 7.45 -5.16 -7.08
C SER A 63 6.23 -4.28 -6.83
N GLN A 64 6.36 -3.21 -6.04
CA GLN A 64 5.27 -2.28 -5.77
C GLN A 64 4.71 -1.66 -7.06
N HIS A 65 5.57 -1.21 -7.98
CA HIS A 65 5.13 -0.68 -9.27
C HIS A 65 4.31 -1.70 -10.07
N MET A 66 4.79 -2.95 -10.13
CA MET A 66 4.12 -4.02 -10.86
C MET A 66 2.79 -4.43 -10.20
N THR A 67 2.71 -4.43 -8.87
CA THR A 67 1.46 -4.66 -8.14
C THR A 67 0.43 -3.57 -8.46
N TYR A 68 0.84 -2.29 -8.45
CA TYR A 68 -0.01 -1.18 -8.87
C TYR A 68 -0.52 -1.34 -10.30
N LYS A 69 0.38 -1.69 -11.22
CA LYS A 69 0.03 -1.87 -12.63
C LYS A 69 -0.94 -3.06 -12.81
N LYS A 70 -0.52 -4.26 -12.43
CA LYS A 70 -1.24 -5.50 -12.75
C LYS A 70 -2.47 -5.74 -11.88
N LYS A 71 -2.36 -5.49 -10.57
CA LYS A 71 -3.38 -5.88 -9.59
C LYS A 71 -4.38 -4.77 -9.27
N LEU A 72 -4.08 -3.54 -9.67
CA LEU A 72 -4.97 -2.39 -9.50
C LEU A 72 -5.36 -1.75 -10.84
N LEU A 73 -4.42 -1.20 -11.61
CA LEU A 73 -4.74 -0.45 -12.83
C LEU A 73 -5.31 -1.34 -13.95
N GLU A 74 -4.70 -2.50 -14.17
CA GLU A 74 -5.09 -3.49 -15.17
C GLU A 74 -6.02 -4.57 -14.59
N SER A 75 -6.52 -4.36 -13.36
CA SER A 75 -7.33 -5.34 -12.66
C SER A 75 -8.65 -5.60 -13.40
N PRO A 76 -9.02 -6.87 -13.67
CA PRO A 76 -10.29 -7.19 -14.33
C PRO A 76 -11.50 -6.69 -13.53
N PHE A 77 -11.38 -6.62 -12.19
CA PHE A 77 -12.42 -6.09 -11.29
C PHE A 77 -12.71 -4.60 -11.49
N LEU A 78 -11.77 -3.85 -12.10
CA LEU A 78 -11.83 -2.41 -12.32
C LEU A 78 -11.82 -2.02 -13.81
N SER A 79 -11.98 -2.98 -14.71
CA SER A 79 -11.93 -2.80 -16.19
C SER A 79 -12.82 -1.68 -16.75
N LYS A 80 -13.92 -1.34 -16.06
CA LYS A 80 -14.86 -0.28 -16.48
C LYS A 80 -14.51 1.11 -15.94
N GLN A 81 -13.49 1.24 -15.09
CA GLN A 81 -13.15 2.49 -14.41
C GLN A 81 -12.11 3.27 -15.19
N LYS A 82 -12.42 4.54 -15.50
CA LYS A 82 -11.53 5.42 -16.29
C LYS A 82 -10.40 6.01 -15.47
N ALA A 83 -10.64 6.29 -14.19
CA ALA A 83 -9.68 6.89 -13.28
C ALA A 83 -9.69 6.11 -11.97
N ILE A 84 -8.56 5.49 -11.65
CA ILE A 84 -8.37 4.72 -10.42
C ILE A 84 -7.50 5.56 -9.50
N HIS A 85 -8.04 5.93 -8.35
CA HIS A 85 -7.37 6.76 -7.35
C HIS A 85 -7.07 5.92 -6.11
N ALA A 86 -5.79 5.63 -5.92
CA ALA A 86 -5.27 4.85 -4.81
C ALA A 86 -3.93 5.41 -4.34
N GLY A 87 -3.61 5.17 -3.08
CA GLY A 87 -2.32 5.40 -2.49
C GLY A 87 -1.99 4.29 -1.50
N SER A 88 -0.71 4.02 -1.28
CA SER A 88 -0.27 3.07 -0.27
C SER A 88 1.03 3.53 0.38
N LEU A 89 1.20 3.11 1.63
CA LEU A 89 2.43 3.19 2.38
C LEU A 89 2.78 1.76 2.79
N SER A 90 3.94 1.28 2.35
CA SER A 90 4.40 -0.07 2.60
C SER A 90 5.75 -0.04 3.30
N ILE A 91 5.98 -1.02 4.17
CA ILE A 91 7.27 -1.27 4.80
C ILE A 91 7.65 -2.72 4.58
N ILE A 92 8.92 -2.96 4.28
CA ILE A 92 9.56 -4.28 4.31
C ILE A 92 10.69 -4.18 5.32
N TYR A 93 10.85 -5.21 6.14
CA TYR A 93 11.86 -5.25 7.18
C TYR A 93 12.44 -6.65 7.30
N ASN A 94 13.76 -6.74 7.33
CA ASN A 94 14.48 -7.97 7.60
C ASN A 94 14.92 -7.96 9.06
N THR A 95 14.38 -8.88 9.87
CA THR A 95 14.68 -8.94 11.29
C THR A 95 16.09 -9.47 11.58
N ALA A 96 16.69 -10.22 10.66
CA ALA A 96 18.05 -10.76 10.81
C ALA A 96 19.13 -9.70 10.56
N SER A 97 18.98 -8.85 9.54
CA SER A 97 19.90 -7.74 9.25
C SER A 97 19.57 -6.44 9.98
N GLY A 98 18.33 -6.28 10.45
CA GLY A 98 17.89 -5.11 11.20
C GLY A 98 17.67 -3.85 10.34
N ASP A 99 17.40 -4.05 9.05
CA ASP A 99 17.16 -3.00 8.07
C ASP A 99 15.88 -3.26 7.26
N GLY A 100 15.47 -2.25 6.49
CA GLY A 100 14.21 -2.31 5.77
C GLY A 100 13.96 -1.09 4.89
N ASP A 101 13.01 -1.26 3.99
CA ASP A 101 12.59 -0.25 3.02
C ASP A 101 11.21 0.30 3.37
N LEU A 102 11.09 1.62 3.33
CA LEU A 102 9.81 2.31 3.40
C LEU A 102 9.45 2.83 2.01
N LEU A 103 8.33 2.36 1.47
CA LEU A 103 7.87 2.66 0.13
C LEU A 103 6.50 3.34 0.15
N TRP A 104 6.25 4.21 -0.83
CA TRP A 104 4.94 4.80 -1.04
C TRP A 104 4.68 4.95 -2.54
N ALA A 105 3.42 4.81 -2.93
CA ALA A 105 2.99 4.98 -4.31
C ALA A 105 1.56 5.51 -4.35
N HIS A 106 1.21 6.28 -5.38
CA HIS A 106 -0.15 6.75 -5.56
C HIS A 106 -0.48 7.08 -7.02
N THR A 107 -1.77 6.97 -7.35
CA THR A 107 -2.36 7.39 -8.63
C THR A 107 -3.27 8.62 -8.45
N THR A 108 -3.38 9.15 -7.23
CA THR A 108 -4.02 10.44 -6.95
C THR A 108 -3.14 11.60 -7.41
N ASN A 109 -3.70 12.81 -7.49
CA ASN A 109 -2.93 14.02 -7.80
C ASN A 109 -1.79 14.25 -6.80
N SER A 110 -2.05 13.95 -5.52
CA SER A 110 -1.06 14.07 -4.46
C SER A 110 -1.30 13.06 -3.35
N MET A 111 -0.24 12.74 -2.61
CA MET A 111 -0.30 11.98 -1.36
C MET A 111 0.72 12.53 -0.37
N CYS A 112 0.27 12.84 0.84
CA CYS A 112 1.16 13.24 1.94
C CYS A 112 1.52 12.02 2.79
N ILE A 113 2.79 11.89 3.13
CA ILE A 113 3.32 10.85 3.99
C ILE A 113 4.17 11.47 5.10
N GLY A 114 4.13 10.84 6.28
CA GLY A 114 4.99 11.16 7.40
C GLY A 114 5.65 9.89 7.91
N PHE A 115 6.94 9.95 8.24
CA PHE A 115 7.67 8.81 8.76
C PHE A 115 8.78 9.21 9.71
N MET A 116 9.12 8.31 10.63
CA MET A 116 10.15 8.51 11.64
C MET A 116 10.73 7.16 12.06
N SER A 117 12.06 7.09 12.14
CA SER A 117 12.77 6.00 12.80
C SER A 117 13.07 6.37 14.25
N THR A 118 13.17 5.38 15.14
CA THR A 118 13.62 5.57 16.54
C THR A 118 15.01 6.20 16.66
N LYS A 119 15.84 6.11 15.61
CA LYS A 119 17.16 6.74 15.53
C LYS A 119 17.11 8.23 15.13
N GLN A 120 15.95 8.74 14.72
CA GLN A 120 15.78 10.12 14.27
C GLN A 120 15.27 11.02 15.41
N LYS A 121 15.73 12.28 15.45
CA LYS A 121 15.30 13.26 16.46
C LYS A 121 13.97 13.94 16.14
N LYS A 122 13.53 13.92 14.87
CA LYS A 122 12.33 14.59 14.38
C LYS A 122 11.69 13.77 13.25
N PRO A 123 10.36 13.79 13.10
CA PRO A 123 9.69 13.14 11.98
C PRO A 123 9.98 13.87 10.67
N LYS A 124 9.91 13.12 9.55
CA LYS A 124 9.98 13.67 8.19
C LYS A 124 8.60 13.62 7.57
N VAL A 125 8.25 14.65 6.82
CA VAL A 125 6.99 14.74 6.06
C VAL A 125 7.32 15.01 4.60
N ARG A 126 6.64 14.34 3.68
CA ARG A 126 6.77 14.55 2.23
C ARG A 126 5.40 14.55 1.58
N SER A 127 5.22 15.40 0.57
CA SER A 127 4.05 15.39 -0.32
C SER A 127 4.49 14.94 -1.70
N GLY A 128 4.07 13.75 -2.12
CA GLY A 128 4.16 13.30 -3.51
C GLY A 128 3.12 14.02 -4.36
N ARG A 129 3.50 14.48 -5.55
CA ARG A 129 2.61 15.10 -6.55
C ARG A 129 2.91 14.50 -7.91
N ASN A 130 1.86 14.15 -8.65
CA ASN A 130 1.96 13.80 -10.07
C ASN A 130 1.75 15.09 -10.87
N TRP A 131 2.69 15.43 -11.74
CA TRP A 131 2.63 16.61 -12.63
C TRP A 131 2.16 16.20 -14.02
#